data_AF-A0A2S8FWV4-F1
#
_entry.id   AF-A0A2S8FWV4-F1
#
_cell.length_a   1.000
_cell.length_b   1.000
_cell.length_c   1.000
_cell.angle_alpha   90.00
_cell.angle_beta   90.00
_cell.angle_gamma   90.00
#
_symmetry.space_group_name_H-M   'P 1'
#
loop_
_entity.id
_entity.type
_entity.pdbx_description
1 polymer ?
#
loop_
_entity_poly.entity_id
_entity_poly.type
_entity_poly.pdbx_seq_one_letter_code
_entity_poly.pdbx_strand_id
1 'polypeptide(L)'
;MEPSIEIRHGRFTDLTGPSRASQQIVFAPAEAELLGTTFNFAQKLQVYATKRPLPTAVVGLFGPGEDAVWVRGRIQRIFAYPNLPEEERPEKCMFCGTFVALLKNDSAGYIGIPFQATDYYGTTGLIFSNEDPPPELVQSTIGNAFWELLLADPADLEDYRDRMYHSGADVFVEFGVENGAPFCETSE
;
A
#
# COMPACT_ATOMS: atom_id res chain seq x y z
N MET A 1 4.65 -25.20 -20.73
CA MET A 1 3.31 -24.62 -20.56
C MET A 1 3.50 -23.50 -19.57
N GLU A 2 3.29 -22.25 -19.97
CA GLU A 2 3.42 -21.13 -19.04
C GLU A 2 2.29 -21.20 -18.01
N PRO A 3 2.56 -20.90 -16.74
CA PRO A 3 1.52 -20.91 -15.71
C PRO A 3 0.46 -19.85 -16.06
N SER A 4 -0.81 -20.24 -16.10
CA SER A 4 -1.92 -19.32 -16.32
C SER A 4 -2.20 -18.50 -15.06
N ILE A 5 -2.48 -17.20 -15.22
CA ILE A 5 -2.92 -16.31 -14.15
C ILE A 5 -4.41 -16.03 -14.35
N GLU A 6 -5.22 -16.35 -13.34
CA GLU A 6 -6.64 -15.99 -13.28
C GLU A 6 -6.82 -14.76 -12.37
N ILE A 7 -7.41 -13.68 -12.88
CA ILE A 7 -7.71 -12.49 -12.07
C ILE A 7 -9.11 -12.62 -11.46
N ARG A 8 -9.23 -12.40 -10.16
CA ARG A 8 -10.50 -12.42 -9.42
C ARG A 8 -10.70 -11.13 -8.62
N HIS A 9 -11.94 -10.84 -8.23
CA HIS A 9 -12.28 -9.72 -7.34
C HIS A 9 -11.91 -8.32 -7.90
N GLY A 10 -11.80 -8.20 -9.21
CA GLY A 10 -11.41 -6.96 -9.88
C GLY A 10 -11.15 -7.17 -11.37
N ARG A 11 -10.73 -6.10 -12.03
CA ARG A 11 -10.27 -6.11 -13.43
C ARG A 11 -8.80 -5.73 -13.46
N PHE A 12 -8.05 -6.37 -14.32
CA PHE A 12 -6.61 -6.14 -14.48
C PHE A 12 -6.35 -5.72 -15.91
N THR A 13 -5.52 -4.68 -16.06
CA THR A 13 -5.10 -4.16 -17.36
C THR A 13 -3.63 -4.50 -17.61
N ASP A 14 -2.72 -4.01 -16.76
CA ASP A 14 -1.29 -4.18 -16.95
C ASP A 14 -0.49 -4.10 -15.64
N LEU A 15 0.77 -4.52 -15.67
CA LEU A 15 1.74 -4.29 -14.62
C LEU A 15 2.45 -2.95 -14.85
N THR A 16 2.54 -2.14 -13.81
CA THR A 16 3.13 -0.79 -13.91
C THR A 16 4.52 -0.70 -13.28
N GLY A 17 5.03 -1.79 -12.73
CA GLY A 17 6.34 -1.81 -12.08
C GLY A 17 6.86 -3.21 -11.76
N PRO A 18 8.08 -3.30 -11.21
CA PRO A 18 8.70 -4.57 -10.83
C PRO A 18 7.91 -5.30 -9.73
N SER A 19 7.83 -6.63 -9.85
CA SER A 19 7.22 -7.48 -8.83
C SER A 19 8.19 -7.83 -7.70
N ARG A 20 7.66 -8.13 -6.51
CA ARG A 20 8.41 -8.57 -5.33
C ARG A 20 7.68 -9.68 -4.61
N ALA A 21 8.43 -10.65 -4.10
CA ALA A 21 7.87 -11.76 -3.35
C ALA A 21 8.03 -11.54 -1.85
N SER A 22 7.00 -11.92 -1.10
CA SER A 22 7.08 -12.10 0.35
C SER A 22 6.29 -13.35 0.72
N GLN A 23 6.91 -14.21 1.53
CA GLN A 23 6.43 -15.57 1.79
C GLN A 23 6.21 -16.34 0.47
N GLN A 24 4.96 -16.72 0.17
CA GLN A 24 4.54 -17.42 -1.04
C GLN A 24 3.66 -16.55 -1.96
N ILE A 25 3.60 -15.23 -1.70
CA ILE A 25 2.82 -14.27 -2.48
C ILE A 25 3.77 -13.38 -3.27
N VAL A 26 3.46 -13.16 -4.54
CA VAL A 26 4.13 -12.15 -5.37
C VAL A 26 3.22 -10.94 -5.47
N PHE A 27 3.77 -9.77 -5.17
CA PHE A 27 3.11 -8.48 -5.30
C PHE A 27 3.68 -7.74 -6.50
N ALA A 28 2.83 -7.08 -7.28
CA ALA A 28 3.27 -6.21 -8.34
C ALA A 28 2.36 -4.98 -8.43
N PRO A 29 2.91 -3.76 -8.63
CA PRO A 29 2.12 -2.60 -9.03
C PRO A 29 1.35 -2.91 -10.31
N ALA A 30 0.10 -2.49 -10.35
CA ALA A 30 -0.78 -2.80 -11.46
C ALA A 30 -1.73 -1.66 -11.78
N GLU A 31 -2.09 -1.55 -13.05
CA GLU A 31 -3.32 -0.90 -13.46
C GLU A 31 -4.45 -1.92 -13.31
N ALA A 32 -5.27 -1.73 -12.28
CA ALA A 32 -6.39 -2.60 -11.95
C ALA A 32 -7.55 -1.82 -11.32
N GLU A 33 -8.75 -2.33 -11.51
CA GLU A 33 -9.99 -1.78 -10.96
C GLU A 33 -10.56 -2.76 -9.92
N LEU A 34 -10.87 -2.24 -8.73
CA LEU A 34 -11.61 -2.99 -7.71
C LEU A 34 -13.10 -2.93 -8.03
N LEU A 35 -13.84 -4.01 -7.79
CA LEU A 35 -15.29 -4.00 -8.00
C LEU A 35 -16.01 -3.27 -6.85
N GLY A 36 -16.88 -2.34 -7.24
CA GLY A 36 -17.72 -1.50 -6.39
C GLY A 36 -17.05 -0.20 -5.91
N THR A 37 -17.79 0.62 -5.14
CA THR A 37 -17.50 2.07 -4.99
C THR A 37 -17.25 2.55 -3.57
N THR A 38 -17.23 1.66 -2.57
CA THR A 38 -17.06 2.08 -1.17
C THR A 38 -15.63 1.88 -0.70
N PHE A 39 -15.06 2.91 -0.09
CA PHE A 39 -13.80 2.84 0.66
C PHE A 39 -13.99 1.96 1.92
N ASN A 40 -13.71 0.67 1.81
CA ASN A 40 -13.63 -0.23 2.97
C ASN A 40 -12.16 -0.45 3.36
N PHE A 41 -11.72 0.32 4.35
CA PHE A 41 -10.34 0.37 4.78
C PHE A 41 -10.00 -0.82 5.70
N ALA A 42 -9.40 -1.87 5.12
CA ALA A 42 -9.04 -3.11 5.79
C ALA A 42 -7.53 -3.20 6.08
N GLN A 43 -7.13 -4.24 6.83
CA GLN A 43 -5.72 -4.65 7.02
C GLN A 43 -4.76 -3.48 7.33
N LYS A 44 -5.12 -2.59 8.28
CA LYS A 44 -4.28 -1.45 8.67
C LYS A 44 -2.92 -1.89 9.20
N LEU A 45 -1.85 -1.16 8.87
CA LEU A 45 -0.51 -1.45 9.38
C LEU A 45 -0.45 -1.39 10.92
N GLN A 46 -1.17 -0.46 11.54
CA GLN A 46 -1.28 -0.39 13.01
C GLN A 46 -1.92 -1.65 13.63
N VAL A 47 -2.95 -2.20 12.97
CA VAL A 47 -3.58 -3.45 13.43
C VAL A 47 -2.62 -4.64 13.25
N TYR A 48 -1.81 -4.62 12.20
CA TYR A 48 -0.72 -5.58 12.03
C TYR A 48 0.31 -5.46 13.17
N ALA A 49 0.77 -4.25 13.47
CA ALA A 49 1.79 -3.98 14.49
C ALA A 49 1.33 -4.33 15.92
N THR A 50 0.04 -4.21 16.23
CA THR A 50 -0.50 -4.65 17.54
C THR A 50 -0.50 -6.16 17.72
N LYS A 51 -0.71 -6.92 16.65
CA LYS A 51 -0.67 -8.40 16.67
C LYS A 51 0.77 -8.94 16.64
N ARG A 52 1.70 -8.14 16.11
CA ARG A 52 3.11 -8.50 15.91
C ARG A 52 3.98 -7.32 16.33
N PRO A 53 4.37 -7.23 17.61
CA PRO A 53 5.12 -6.11 18.13
C PRO A 53 6.37 -5.86 17.28
N LEU A 54 6.45 -4.65 16.71
CA LEU A 54 7.59 -4.22 15.93
C LEU A 54 8.71 -3.73 16.86
N PRO A 55 10.00 -3.87 16.49
CA PRO A 55 11.09 -3.28 17.25
C PRO A 55 10.89 -1.77 17.42
N THR A 56 11.29 -1.20 18.56
CA THR A 56 11.14 0.24 18.86
C THR A 56 11.77 1.12 17.78
N ALA A 57 12.90 0.70 17.20
CA ALA A 57 13.54 1.41 16.10
C ALA A 57 12.64 1.54 14.87
N VAL A 58 11.77 0.56 14.60
CA VAL A 58 10.82 0.57 13.48
C VAL A 58 9.60 1.42 13.81
N VAL A 59 9.08 1.30 15.03
CA VAL A 59 7.97 2.15 15.51
C VAL A 59 8.40 3.63 15.51
N GLY A 60 9.67 3.93 15.77
CA GLY A 60 10.20 5.29 15.71
C GLY A 60 10.25 5.90 14.30
N LEU A 61 10.07 5.11 13.24
CA LEU A 61 10.08 5.61 11.86
C LEU A 61 8.72 6.20 11.44
N PHE A 62 7.65 5.95 12.19
CA PHE A 62 6.34 6.51 11.91
C PHE A 62 5.53 6.72 13.18
N GLY A 63 4.93 7.90 13.33
CA GLY A 63 4.06 8.22 14.46
C GLY A 63 2.78 7.36 14.47
N PRO A 64 2.13 7.17 15.63
CA PRO A 64 0.79 6.59 15.67
C PRO A 64 -0.17 7.44 14.83
N GLY A 65 -0.72 6.87 13.76
CA GLY A 65 -1.61 7.61 12.85
C GLY A 65 -0.92 8.23 11.63
N GLU A 66 0.40 8.14 11.51
CA GLU A 66 1.22 8.90 10.55
C GLU A 66 2.18 7.98 9.77
N ASP A 67 1.71 6.79 9.40
CA ASP A 67 2.52 5.80 8.69
C ASP A 67 2.51 5.98 7.17
N ALA A 68 1.64 6.81 6.61
CA ALA A 68 1.50 7.00 5.16
C ALA A 68 2.78 7.46 4.47
N VAL A 69 3.50 8.41 5.07
CA VAL A 69 4.75 8.94 4.52
C VAL A 69 5.81 7.84 4.43
N TRP A 70 5.95 7.07 5.51
CA TRP A 70 6.86 5.93 5.56
C TRP A 70 6.45 4.83 4.56
N VAL A 71 5.17 4.48 4.51
CA VAL A 71 4.66 3.44 3.60
C VAL A 71 4.88 3.83 2.14
N ARG A 72 4.59 5.09 1.78
CA ARG A 72 4.85 5.60 0.44
C ARG A 72 6.34 5.48 0.10
N GLY A 73 7.24 5.96 0.96
CA GLY A 73 8.69 5.83 0.74
C GLY A 73 9.16 4.38 0.55
N ARG A 74 8.61 3.43 1.33
CA ARG A 74 8.88 2.00 1.14
C ARG A 74 8.29 1.43 -0.15
N ILE A 75 7.07 1.81 -0.51
CA ILE A 75 6.45 1.36 -1.76
C ILE A 75 7.27 1.83 -2.96
N GLN A 76 7.68 3.09 -2.99
CA GLN A 76 8.53 3.64 -4.05
C GLN A 76 9.86 2.90 -4.12
N ARG A 77 10.48 2.68 -2.96
CA ARG A 77 11.76 1.98 -2.88
C ARG A 77 11.69 0.54 -3.39
N ILE A 78 10.70 -0.22 -2.93
CA ILE A 78 10.57 -1.65 -3.23
C ILE A 78 10.12 -1.88 -4.68
N PHE A 79 9.15 -1.08 -5.13
CA PHE A 79 8.40 -1.32 -6.36
C PHE A 79 8.70 -0.32 -7.47
N ALA A 80 9.63 0.62 -7.28
CA ALA A 80 9.85 1.75 -8.20
C ALA A 80 8.54 2.48 -8.53
N TYR A 81 7.63 2.57 -7.55
CA TYR A 81 6.31 3.17 -7.74
C TYR A 81 6.46 4.68 -7.99
N PRO A 82 5.79 5.26 -9.00
CA PRO A 82 5.95 6.67 -9.30
C PRO A 82 5.30 7.58 -8.23
N ASN A 83 5.72 8.84 -8.21
CA ASN A 83 4.97 9.90 -7.54
C ASN A 83 3.68 10.17 -8.33
N LEU A 84 2.52 10.01 -7.68
CA LEU A 84 1.25 10.43 -8.28
C LEU A 84 1.05 11.93 -8.11
N PRO A 85 0.60 12.65 -9.16
CA PRO A 85 0.15 14.02 -9.06
C PRO A 85 -0.93 14.20 -7.98
N GLU A 86 -1.02 15.40 -7.39
CA GLU A 86 -1.99 15.69 -6.32
C GLU A 86 -3.43 15.46 -6.78
N GLU A 87 -3.75 15.83 -8.02
CA GLU A 87 -5.07 15.69 -8.64
C GLU A 87 -5.49 14.23 -8.88
N GLU A 88 -4.55 13.30 -8.90
CA GLU A 88 -4.81 11.86 -9.06
C GLU A 88 -4.97 11.14 -7.72
N ARG A 89 -4.65 11.82 -6.61
CA ARG A 89 -4.82 11.25 -5.26
C ARG A 89 -6.26 11.44 -4.77
N PRO A 90 -6.84 10.43 -4.08
CA PRO A 90 -8.09 10.64 -3.37
C PRO A 90 -7.94 11.75 -2.32
N GLU A 91 -9.03 12.47 -2.05
CA GLU A 91 -9.06 13.54 -1.04
C GLU A 91 -8.50 13.02 0.30
N LYS A 92 -7.64 13.81 0.96
CA LYS A 92 -7.03 13.49 2.28
C LYS A 92 -6.10 12.27 2.29
N CYS A 93 -5.58 11.88 1.13
CA CYS A 93 -4.60 10.80 1.00
C CYS A 93 -3.26 11.37 0.53
N MET A 94 -2.18 10.94 1.18
CA MET A 94 -0.79 11.21 0.79
C MET A 94 -0.32 10.29 -0.34
N PHE A 95 -0.95 9.11 -0.48
CA PHE A 95 -0.69 8.18 -1.58
C PHE A 95 -1.88 7.26 -1.85
N CYS A 96 -1.97 6.71 -3.05
CA CYS A 96 -2.87 5.61 -3.38
C CYS A 96 -2.20 4.75 -4.46
N GLY A 97 -1.84 3.52 -4.13
CA GLY A 97 -1.19 2.60 -5.04
C GLY A 97 -2.04 1.37 -5.31
N THR A 98 -2.21 1.02 -6.58
CA THR A 98 -2.89 -0.22 -6.99
C THR A 98 -1.89 -1.34 -7.22
N PHE A 99 -2.19 -2.52 -6.68
CA PHE A 99 -1.34 -3.71 -6.73
C PHE A 99 -2.17 -4.94 -7.08
N VAL A 100 -1.49 -5.98 -7.56
CA VAL A 100 -2.02 -7.34 -7.64
C VAL A 100 -1.18 -8.27 -6.77
N ALA A 101 -1.85 -9.07 -5.93
CA ALA A 101 -1.25 -10.18 -5.20
C ALA A 101 -1.49 -11.48 -5.99
N LEU A 102 -0.40 -12.17 -6.36
CA LEU A 102 -0.44 -13.47 -7.02
C LEU A 102 -0.28 -14.58 -5.98
N LEU A 103 -1.33 -15.34 -5.77
CA LEU A 103 -1.36 -16.51 -4.90
C LEU A 103 -1.25 -17.78 -5.74
N LYS A 104 -0.44 -18.73 -5.28
CA LYS A 104 -0.33 -20.04 -5.94
C LYS A 104 -1.65 -20.79 -5.82
N ASN A 105 -2.14 -21.32 -6.95
CA ASN A 105 -3.29 -22.21 -6.99
C ASN A 105 -2.78 -23.67 -7.07
N ASP A 106 -3.50 -24.60 -6.44
CA ASP A 106 -3.17 -26.03 -6.37
C ASP A 106 -3.04 -26.69 -7.77
N SER A 107 -3.65 -26.07 -8.78
CA SER A 107 -3.70 -26.55 -10.17
C SER A 107 -2.53 -26.08 -11.07
N ALA A 108 -1.37 -25.75 -10.48
CA ALA A 108 -0.17 -25.22 -11.18
C ALA A 108 -0.31 -23.82 -11.83
N GLY A 109 -1.39 -23.09 -11.53
CA GLY A 109 -1.61 -21.69 -11.93
C GLY A 109 -1.50 -20.71 -10.77
N TYR A 110 -1.81 -19.45 -11.03
CA TYR A 110 -1.89 -18.38 -10.02
C TYR A 110 -3.26 -17.72 -10.04
N ILE A 111 -3.72 -17.28 -8.86
CA ILE A 111 -4.86 -16.38 -8.73
C ILE A 111 -4.33 -15.00 -8.40
N GLY A 112 -4.63 -14.01 -9.24
CA GLY A 112 -4.35 -12.61 -9.00
C GLY A 112 -5.52 -11.93 -8.32
N ILE A 113 -5.24 -11.26 -7.20
CA ILE A 113 -6.21 -10.50 -6.43
C ILE A 113 -5.73 -9.04 -6.39
N PRO A 114 -6.41 -8.12 -7.09
CA PRO A 114 -6.09 -6.71 -7.02
C PRO A 114 -6.52 -6.13 -5.67
N PHE A 115 -5.75 -5.15 -5.21
CA PHE A 115 -6.02 -4.37 -4.01
C PHE A 115 -5.37 -2.99 -4.14
N GLN A 116 -5.83 -2.03 -3.35
CA GLN A 116 -5.19 -0.73 -3.22
C GLN A 116 -4.51 -0.61 -1.86
N ALA A 117 -3.30 -0.09 -1.82
CA ALA A 117 -2.66 0.41 -0.61
C ALA A 117 -2.77 1.93 -0.62
N THR A 118 -3.40 2.50 0.39
CA THR A 118 -3.66 3.95 0.49
C THR A 118 -3.73 4.35 1.95
N ASP A 119 -3.73 5.64 2.22
CA ASP A 119 -3.99 6.18 3.54
C ASP A 119 -5.33 6.92 3.61
N TYR A 120 -5.71 7.32 4.83
CA TYR A 120 -6.71 8.33 5.09
C TYR A 120 -6.30 9.10 6.34
N TYR A 121 -6.02 10.40 6.19
CA TYR A 121 -5.40 11.23 7.23
C TYR A 121 -4.10 10.60 7.79
N GLY A 122 -3.22 10.12 6.90
CA GLY A 122 -1.91 9.60 7.30
C GLY A 122 -1.92 8.18 7.86
N THR A 123 -3.09 7.59 8.12
CA THR A 123 -3.21 6.20 8.56
C THR A 123 -3.41 5.27 7.37
N THR A 124 -2.54 4.26 7.24
CA THR A 124 -2.43 3.39 6.08
C THR A 124 -3.17 2.06 6.24
N GLY A 125 -3.69 1.54 5.13
CA GLY A 125 -4.38 0.26 5.05
C GLY A 125 -4.54 -0.22 3.61
N LEU A 126 -5.22 -1.35 3.49
CA LEU A 126 -5.51 -1.98 2.20
C LEU A 126 -7.00 -1.94 1.91
N ILE A 127 -7.35 -1.71 0.65
CA ILE A 127 -8.72 -1.75 0.14
C ILE A 127 -8.81 -2.91 -0.84
N PHE A 128 -9.83 -3.73 -0.65
CA PHE A 128 -10.21 -4.81 -1.56
C PHE A 128 -11.57 -4.48 -2.19
N SER A 129 -11.93 -5.20 -3.25
CA SER A 129 -13.29 -5.18 -3.80
C SER A 129 -14.33 -5.34 -2.69
N ASN A 130 -15.40 -4.55 -2.75
CA ASN A 130 -16.50 -4.60 -1.80
C ASN A 130 -17.76 -5.28 -2.38
N GLU A 131 -17.90 -5.32 -3.71
CA GLU A 131 -19.00 -6.01 -4.40
C GLU A 131 -18.76 -7.53 -4.43
N ASP A 132 -17.52 -7.93 -4.69
CA ASP A 132 -17.06 -9.32 -4.65
C ASP A 132 -15.76 -9.38 -3.81
N PRO A 133 -15.86 -9.30 -2.48
CA PRO A 133 -14.69 -9.28 -1.62
C PRO A 133 -14.00 -10.66 -1.58
N PRO A 134 -12.65 -10.71 -1.62
CA PRO A 134 -11.93 -11.92 -1.29
C PRO A 134 -12.29 -12.40 0.13
N PRO A 135 -12.25 -13.70 0.45
CA PRO A 135 -12.47 -14.18 1.81
C PRO A 135 -11.56 -13.48 2.83
N GLU A 136 -12.05 -13.23 4.05
CA GLU A 136 -11.30 -12.48 5.08
C GLU A 136 -9.91 -13.09 5.37
N LEU A 137 -9.81 -14.43 5.35
CA LEU A 137 -8.54 -15.13 5.50
C LEU A 137 -7.55 -14.78 4.37
N VAL A 138 -8.04 -14.67 3.13
CA VAL A 138 -7.23 -14.29 1.97
C VAL A 138 -6.78 -12.84 2.10
N GLN A 139 -7.68 -11.92 2.44
CA GLN A 139 -7.34 -10.51 2.70
C GLN A 139 -6.28 -10.39 3.80
N SER A 140 -6.43 -11.13 4.89
CA SER A 140 -5.48 -11.14 6.01
C SER A 140 -4.13 -11.74 5.63
N THR A 141 -4.12 -12.77 4.78
CA THR A 141 -2.88 -13.37 4.27
C THR A 141 -2.13 -12.40 3.38
N ILE A 142 -2.82 -11.74 2.44
CA ILE A 142 -2.27 -10.69 1.57
C ILE A 142 -1.73 -9.55 2.43
N GLY A 143 -2.54 -9.01 3.36
CA GLY A 143 -2.15 -7.91 4.22
C GLY A 143 -0.92 -8.21 5.07
N ASN A 144 -0.88 -9.37 5.71
CA ASN A 144 0.28 -9.79 6.51
C ASN A 144 1.55 -9.87 5.65
N ALA A 145 1.50 -10.53 4.49
CA ALA A 145 2.67 -10.69 3.62
C ALA A 145 3.13 -9.36 3.01
N PHE A 146 2.19 -8.46 2.69
CA PHE A 146 2.49 -7.11 2.18
C PHE A 146 3.17 -6.24 3.24
N TRP A 147 2.67 -6.22 4.48
CA TRP A 147 3.32 -5.48 5.56
C TRP A 147 4.67 -6.08 5.93
N GLU A 148 4.82 -7.40 5.97
CA GLU A 148 6.11 -8.05 6.16
C GLU A 148 7.12 -7.64 5.08
N LEU A 149 6.70 -7.53 3.82
CA LEU A 149 7.55 -7.09 2.73
C LEU A 149 8.06 -5.67 2.95
N LEU A 150 7.16 -4.75 3.31
CA LEU A 150 7.52 -3.35 3.56
C LEU A 150 8.43 -3.21 4.80
N LEU A 151 8.23 -4.04 5.81
CA LEU A 151 8.99 -4.06 7.06
C LEU A 151 10.31 -4.83 7.01
N ALA A 152 10.63 -5.50 5.90
CA ALA A 152 11.84 -6.33 5.79
C ALA A 152 13.14 -5.52 5.92
N ASP A 153 13.17 -4.30 5.36
CA ASP A 153 14.24 -3.32 5.53
C ASP A 153 13.61 -1.93 5.76
N PRO A 154 13.20 -1.62 6.99
CA PRO A 154 12.29 -0.51 7.25
C PRO A 154 12.95 0.87 7.14
N ALA A 155 14.29 0.94 7.18
CA ALA A 155 15.05 2.19 7.09
C ALA A 155 15.49 2.52 5.64
N ASP A 156 15.44 1.55 4.72
CA ASP A 156 15.71 1.76 3.30
C ASP A 156 14.49 2.45 2.66
N LEU A 157 14.47 3.78 2.63
CA LEU A 157 13.38 4.56 2.04
C LEU A 157 13.86 5.26 0.77
N GLU A 158 12.95 5.44 -0.19
CA GLU A 158 13.19 6.35 -1.31
C GLU A 158 12.90 7.77 -0.86
N ASP A 159 13.84 8.68 -1.10
CA ASP A 159 13.67 10.11 -0.80
C ASP A 159 12.67 10.74 -1.79
N TYR A 160 11.71 11.48 -1.27
CA TYR A 160 10.75 12.24 -2.06
C TYR A 160 10.22 13.43 -1.27
N ARG A 161 9.67 14.41 -1.98
CA ARG A 161 8.99 15.57 -1.39
C ARG A 161 7.71 15.86 -2.17
N ASP A 162 6.65 16.12 -1.43
CA ASP A 162 5.32 16.38 -1.98
C ASP A 162 4.53 17.30 -1.05
N ARG A 163 3.34 17.71 -1.47
CA ARG A 163 2.42 18.49 -0.67
C ARG A 163 0.98 18.08 -0.92
N MET A 164 0.12 18.26 0.06
CA MET A 164 -1.33 18.13 -0.10
C MET A 164 -2.06 19.29 0.56
N TYR A 165 -3.17 19.71 -0.02
CA TYR A 165 -4.07 20.63 0.65
C TYR A 165 -4.99 19.91 1.65
N HIS A 166 -4.89 20.26 2.92
CA HIS A 166 -5.73 19.70 3.98
C HIS A 166 -6.99 20.56 4.17
N SER A 167 -8.04 20.23 3.40
CA SER A 167 -9.30 20.99 3.35
C SER A 167 -9.98 21.23 4.72
N GLY A 168 -9.83 20.29 5.67
CA GLY A 168 -10.42 20.43 7.01
C GLY A 168 -9.72 21.44 7.92
N ALA A 169 -8.48 21.84 7.58
CA ALA A 169 -7.66 22.76 8.37
C ALA A 169 -7.27 24.02 7.57
N ASP A 170 -7.59 24.06 6.28
CA ASP A 170 -7.27 25.16 5.35
C ASP A 170 -5.77 25.49 5.31
N VAL A 171 -4.94 24.44 5.25
CA VAL A 171 -3.48 24.55 5.18
C VAL A 171 -2.91 23.62 4.13
N PHE A 172 -1.74 23.97 3.60
CA PHE A 172 -0.91 23.01 2.88
C PHE A 172 -0.08 22.21 3.86
N VAL A 173 0.09 20.93 3.57
CA VAL A 173 0.96 20.02 4.31
C VAL A 173 2.05 19.58 3.36
N GLU A 174 3.29 19.95 3.63
CA GLU A 174 4.46 19.37 2.98
C GLU A 174 4.84 18.06 3.68
N PHE A 175 5.12 17.02 2.91
CA PHE A 175 5.49 15.73 3.45
C PHE A 175 6.44 15.00 2.51
N GLY A 176 7.17 14.03 3.06
CA GLY A 176 8.15 13.32 2.27
C GLY A 176 9.10 12.48 3.09
N VAL A 177 10.10 11.95 2.42
CA VAL A 177 11.27 11.33 3.03
C VAL A 177 12.49 12.12 2.62
N GLU A 178 13.27 12.55 3.59
CA GLU A 178 14.52 13.28 3.38
C GLU A 178 15.64 12.59 4.14
N ASN A 179 16.71 12.19 3.43
CA ASN A 179 17.82 11.44 4.00
C ASN A 179 17.38 10.18 4.75
N GLY A 180 16.37 9.47 4.22
CA GLY A 180 15.81 8.27 4.85
C GLY A 180 14.96 8.53 6.10
N ALA A 181 14.58 9.78 6.39
CA ALA A 181 13.69 10.12 7.50
C ALA A 181 12.35 10.70 6.98
N PRO A 182 11.19 10.11 7.35
CA PRO A 182 9.88 10.68 7.06
C PRO A 182 9.68 12.04 7.74
N PHE A 183 9.05 12.99 7.05
CA PHE A 183 8.60 14.27 7.59
C PHE A 183 7.18 14.62 7.12
N CYS A 184 6.48 15.41 7.93
CA CYS A 184 5.15 15.93 7.65
C CYS A 184 4.99 17.26 8.40
N GLU A 185 4.90 18.36 7.66
CA GLU A 185 4.96 19.72 8.19
C GLU A 185 3.84 20.57 7.58
N THR A 186 3.15 21.34 8.40
CA THR A 186 2.18 22.33 7.89
C THR A 186 2.93 23.54 7.37
N SER A 187 2.67 23.93 6.12
CA SER A 187 3.16 25.19 5.56
C SER A 187 2.05 26.25 5.58
N GLU A 188 2.42 27.48 5.97
CA GLU A 188 1.56 28.67 5.87
C GLU A 188 1.27 29.08 4.42
#